data_AF-Q4T8K0-F1
#
_entry.id   AF-Q4T8K0-F1
#
_cell.length_a   1.000
_cell.length_b   1.000
_cell.length_c   1.000
_cell.angle_alpha   90.00
_cell.angle_beta   90.00
_cell.angle_gamma   90.00
#
_symmetry.space_group_name_H-M   'P 1'
#
loop_
_entity.id
_entity.type
_entity.pdbx_description
1 polymer ?
#
loop_
_entity_poly.entity_id
_entity_poly.type
_entity_poly.pdbx_seq_one_letter_code
_entity_poly.pdbx_strand_id
1 'polypeptide(L)' 'VGVLQVELLVMKALSVGLIKGNIDEVDQKVQMTWVQPRVLDLQQIKGMKERLDFWCGDVKDMAVLVEEQAHDILT' A
#
# COMPACT_ATOMS: atom_id res chain seq x y z
N VAL A 1 -19.92 12.56 8.64
CA VAL A 1 -20.39 11.62 7.60
C VAL A 1 -20.87 10.38 8.32
N GLY A 2 -22.14 9.99 8.15
CA GLY A 2 -22.65 8.75 8.77
C GLY A 2 -22.10 7.51 8.08
N VAL A 3 -22.11 6.35 8.74
CA VAL A 3 -21.54 5.08 8.19
C VAL A 3 -22.14 4.76 6.81
N LEU A 4 -23.46 4.87 6.66
CA LEU A 4 -24.18 4.70 5.38
C LEU A 4 -23.74 5.68 4.29
N GLN A 5 -23.38 6.91 4.66
CA GLN A 5 -22.90 7.91 3.69
C GLN A 5 -21.49 7.59 3.20
N VAL A 6 -20.65 6.97 4.04
CA VAL A 6 -19.31 6.52 3.64
C VAL A 6 -19.42 5.42 2.60
N GLU A 7 -20.28 4.43 2.84
CA GLU A 7 -20.50 3.33 1.90
C GLU A 7 -21.00 3.82 0.54
N LEU A 8 -22.01 4.70 0.54
CA LEU A 8 -22.52 5.30 -0.70
C LEU A 8 -21.44 6.10 -1.45
N LEU A 9 -20.53 6.76 -0.74
CA LEU A 9 -19.43 7.50 -1.34
C LEU A 9 -18.41 6.56 -1.98
N VAL A 10 -18.06 5.46 -1.31
CA VAL A 10 -17.15 4.43 -1.82
C VAL A 10 -17.75 3.76 -3.06
N MET A 11 -19.04 3.43 -3.04
CA MET A 11 -19.75 2.90 -4.21
C MET A 11 -19.70 3.86 -5.39
N LYS A 12 -19.91 5.17 -5.16
CA LYS A 12 -19.77 6.18 -6.22
C LYS A 12 -18.34 6.24 -6.77
N ALA A 13 -17.33 6.19 -5.91
CA ALA A 13 -15.93 6.23 -6.33
C ALA A 13 -15.54 4.99 -7.16
N LEU A 14 -16.07 3.81 -6.82
CA LEU A 14 -15.94 2.58 -7.61
C LEU A 14 -16.63 2.72 -8.97
N SER A 15 -17.86 3.24 -9.01
CA SER A 15 -18.64 3.41 -10.24
C SER A 15 -18.01 4.39 -11.23
N VAL A 16 -17.39 5.47 -10.73
CA VAL A 16 -16.68 6.46 -11.57
C VAL A 16 -15.28 5.95 -11.99
N GLY A 17 -14.81 4.85 -11.39
CA GLY A 17 -13.50 4.28 -11.69
C GLY A 17 -12.32 5.02 -11.06
N LEU A 18 -12.56 5.84 -10.03
CA LEU A 18 -11.50 6.51 -9.25
C LEU A 18 -10.69 5.50 -8.43
N ILE A 19 -11.34 4.42 -8.00
CA ILE A 19 -10.76 3.34 -7.21
C ILE A 19 -11.25 2.00 -7.75
N LYS A 20 -10.47 0.95 -7.54
CA LYS A 20 -10.88 -0.44 -7.73
C LYS A 20 -10.66 -1.20 -6.43
N GLY A 21 -11.56 -2.12 -6.11
CA GLY A 21 -11.55 -2.82 -4.84
C GLY A 21 -12.86 -3.54 -4.55
N ASN A 22 -12.95 -4.12 -3.36
CA ASN A 22 -14.13 -4.80 -2.84
C ASN A 22 -14.58 -4.18 -1.51
N ILE A 23 -15.87 -4.22 -1.24
CA ILE A 23 -16.46 -3.78 0.03
C ILE A 23 -16.84 -5.04 0.82
N ASP A 24 -16.39 -5.13 2.06
CA ASP A 24 -16.76 -6.16 3.02
C ASP A 24 -17.64 -5.54 4.11
N GLU A 25 -18.95 -5.76 4.00
CA GLU A 25 -19.94 -5.23 4.93
C GLU A 25 -19.91 -5.94 6.29
N VAL A 26 -19.55 -7.23 6.33
CA VAL A 26 -19.55 -8.01 7.58
C VAL A 26 -18.43 -7.52 8.50
N ASP A 27 -17.26 -7.34 7.91
CA ASP A 27 -16.08 -6.81 8.61
C ASP A 27 -16.04 -5.29 8.66
N GLN A 28 -16.98 -4.60 7.99
CA GLN A 28 -17.02 -3.14 7.83
C GLN A 28 -15.69 -2.57 7.28
N LYS A 29 -15.11 -3.25 6.28
CA LYS A 29 -13.82 -2.90 5.67
C LYS A 29 -13.95 -2.71 4.16
N VAL A 30 -13.10 -1.84 3.62
CA VAL A 30 -12.98 -1.66 2.16
C VAL A 30 -11.56 -2.05 1.75
N GLN A 31 -11.45 -3.02 0.85
CA GLN A 31 -10.19 -3.47 0.29
C GLN A 31 -9.94 -2.76 -1.03
N MET A 32 -9.02 -1.80 -1.03
CA MET A 32 -8.62 -1.08 -2.24
C MET A 32 -7.45 -1.78 -2.93
N THR A 33 -7.62 -2.17 -4.19
CA THR A 33 -6.58 -2.81 -5.01
C THR A 33 -5.89 -1.81 -5.93
N TRP A 34 -6.56 -0.73 -6.29
CA TRP A 34 -6.01 0.31 -7.17
C TRP A 34 -6.67 1.66 -6.91
N VAL A 35 -5.91 2.72 -7.12
CA VAL A 35 -6.37 4.11 -7.00
C VAL A 35 -5.89 4.90 -8.22
N GLN A 36 -6.71 5.85 -8.67
CA GLN A 36 -6.35 6.72 -9.79
C GLN A 36 -5.14 7.58 -9.42
N PRO A 37 -4.07 7.57 -10.26
CA PRO A 37 -2.92 8.46 -10.07
C PRO A 37 -3.36 9.93 -10.08
N ARG A 38 -2.77 10.72 -9.19
CA ARG A 38 -3.03 12.15 -9.05
C ARG A 38 -1.71 12.91 -9.18
N VAL A 39 -1.79 14.18 -9.56
CA VAL A 39 -0.67 15.12 -9.44
C VAL A 39 -0.23 15.21 -7.97
N LEU A 40 1.07 15.01 -7.75
CA LEU A 40 1.70 15.02 -6.42
C LEU A 40 2.46 16.33 -6.21
N ASP A 41 2.46 16.83 -4.97
CA ASP A 41 3.35 17.92 -4.57
C ASP A 41 4.76 17.41 -4.18
N LEU A 42 5.71 18.33 -4.02
CA LEU A 42 7.09 18.01 -3.65
C LEU A 42 7.21 17.35 -2.25
N GLN A 43 6.35 17.69 -1.30
CA GLN A 43 6.33 17.09 0.04
C GLN A 43 5.82 15.64 -0.01
N GLN A 44 4.80 15.35 -0.81
CA GLN A 44 4.26 14.01 -1.03
C GLN A 44 5.30 13.12 -1.70
N ILE A 45 6.01 13.64 -2.71
CA ILE A 45 7.13 12.93 -3.35
C ILE A 45 8.23 12.62 -2.33
N LYS A 46 8.56 13.57 -1.45
CA LYS A 46 9.53 13.32 -0.36
C LYS A 46 9.07 12.19 0.56
N GLY A 47 7.79 12.16 0.93
CA GLY A 47 7.23 11.06 1.72
C GLY A 47 7.28 9.71 1.01
N MET A 48 7.09 9.68 -0.32
CA MET A 48 7.27 8.46 -1.11
C MET A 48 8.73 7.99 -1.13
N LYS A 49 9.67 8.93 -1.25
CA LYS A 49 11.10 8.64 -1.18
C LYS A 49 11.47 8.01 0.16
N GLU A 50 11.04 8.59 1.28
CA GLU A 50 11.34 8.06 2.62
C GLU A 50 10.82 6.62 2.81
N ARG A 51 9.63 6.31 2.28
CA ARG A 51 9.09 4.93 2.29
C ARG A 51 9.92 3.98 1.45
N LEU A 52 10.41 4.43 0.29
CA LEU A 52 11.26 3.63 -0.58
C LEU A 52 12.63 3.39 0.06
N ASP A 53 13.22 4.41 0.69
CA ASP A 53 14.48 4.30 1.42
C ASP A 53 14.37 3.28 2.57
N PHE A 54 13.26 3.29 3.32
CA PHE A 54 12.97 2.29 4.35
C PHE A 54 12.87 0.88 3.77
N TRP A 55 12.10 0.70 2.70
CA TRP A 55 11.97 -0.61 2.05
C TRP A 55 13.31 -1.13 1.50
N CYS A 56 14.15 -0.25 0.96
CA CYS A 56 15.51 -0.61 0.55
C CYS A 56 16.39 -1.01 1.75
N GLY A 57 16.17 -0.45 2.93
CA GLY A 57 16.79 -0.89 4.18
C GLY A 57 16.38 -2.32 4.52
N ASP A 58 15.07 -2.58 4.60
CA ASP A 58 14.53 -3.91 4.92
C ASP A 58 15.06 -5.01 3.97
N VAL A 59 15.14 -4.72 2.67
CA VAL A 59 15.66 -5.66 1.67
C VAL A 59 17.15 -5.94 1.89
N LYS A 60 17.95 -4.92 2.28
CA LYS A 60 19.37 -5.11 2.60
C LYS A 60 19.55 -5.93 3.87
N ASP A 61 18.78 -5.65 4.91
CA ASP A 61 18.85 -6.40 6.16
C ASP A 61 18.48 -7.88 5.93
N MET A 62 17.46 -8.14 5.11
CA MET A 62 17.12 -9.49 4.68
C MET A 62 18.25 -10.15 3.89
N ALA A 63 18.92 -9.41 3.00
CA ALA A 63 20.03 -9.95 2.22
C ALA A 63 21.22 -10.36 3.13
N VAL A 64 21.56 -9.53 4.12
CA VAL A 64 22.62 -9.84 5.09
C VAL A 64 22.28 -11.11 5.89
N LEU A 65 21.04 -11.24 6.37
CA LEU A 65 20.60 -12.44 7.09
C LEU A 65 20.74 -13.72 6.24
N VAL A 66 20.41 -13.62 4.94
CA VAL A 66 20.55 -14.74 4.01
C VAL A 66 22.03 -15.06 3.76
N GLU A 67 22.89 -14.06 3.59
CA GLU A 67 24.33 -14.28 3.40
C GLU A 67 24.99 -14.96 4.61
N GLU A 68 24.63 -14.53 5.83
CA GLU A 68 25.14 -15.13 7.07
C GLU A 68 24.68 -16.59 7.24
N GLN A 69 23.40 -16.90 7.00
CA GLN A 69 22.89 -18.28 7.12
C GLN A 69 23.28 -19.19 5.96
N ALA A 70 23.48 -18.64 4.76
CA ALA A 70 23.90 -19.43 3.60
C ALA A 70 25.38 -19.83 3.66
N HIS A 71 26.20 -19.16 4.49
CA HIS A 71 27.63 -19.47 4.62
C HIS A 71 27.88 -20.93 5.08
N ASP A 72 27.05 -21.45 5.99
CA ASP A 72 27.13 -22.83 6.51
C ASP A 72 26.66 -23.89 5.50
N ILE A 73 25.92 -23.49 4.44
CA ILE A 73 25.41 -24.41 3.40
C ILE A 73 26.30 -24.39 2.15
N LEU A 74 26.93 -23.25 1.87
CA LEU A 74 27.71 -23.02 0.65
C LEU A 74 29.22 -23.32 0.80
N THR A 75 29.70 -23.58 2.02
CA THR A 75 31.11 -23.93 2.32
C THR A 75 31.19 -25.29 3.00
#